data_AF-A0A7K5MQV2-F1
#
_entry.id   AF-A0A7K5MQV2-F1
#
_cell.length_a   1.000
_cell.length_b   1.000
_cell.length_c   1.000
_cell.angle_alpha   90.00
_cell.angle_beta   90.00
_cell.angle_gamma   90.00
#
_symmetry.space_group_name_H-M   'P 1'
#
loop_
_entity.id
_entity.type
_entity.pdbx_description
1 polymer ?
#
loop_
_entity_poly.entity_id
_entity_poly.type
_entity_poly.pdbx_seq_one_letter_code
_entity_poly.pdbx_strand_id
1 'polypeptide(L)'
;KHYVCGLCAAFTNIAVTFPIQKVLFRQQLYGLRAREAVRQLRRDGLRTLYRGILPPLLQKTTTLALMFGLYEDFSALLLSHARAPELLTRSAAAALAGTTEAVRVLRAYGVREYYRGLVPILLRNGPSNVLFFGLRGPIKQCLPEATSHSSHLVNDFICGGLLGALLGFLFFPVNVVKTRMQAQIGGEFQSFSKVLVKIWLERDRKVIHLFRGAHLNYHRSVLSWGIINATYEFLLKLL
;
A
#
# COMPACT_ATOMS: atom_id res chain seq x y z
N LYS A 1 -18.19 -4.25 20.52
CA LYS A 1 -16.96 -5.06 20.70
C LYS A 1 -15.95 -4.83 19.59
N HIS A 2 -16.28 -5.11 18.32
CA HIS A 2 -15.39 -4.94 17.16
C HIS A 2 -14.80 -3.54 16.97
N TYR A 3 -15.59 -2.47 17.13
CA TYR A 3 -15.09 -1.08 17.10
C TYR A 3 -14.00 -0.81 18.14
N VAL A 4 -14.15 -1.33 19.36
CA VAL A 4 -13.19 -1.16 20.46
C VAL A 4 -11.92 -1.97 20.21
N CYS A 5 -12.06 -3.20 19.70
CA CYS A 5 -10.92 -4.04 19.29
C CYS A 5 -10.11 -3.41 18.16
N GLY A 6 -10.78 -2.85 17.15
CA GLY A 6 -10.13 -2.13 16.05
C GLY A 6 -9.37 -0.87 16.52
N LEU A 7 -9.94 -0.13 17.48
CA LEU A 7 -9.35 1.09 18.03
C LEU A 7 -8.10 0.77 18.88
N CYS A 8 -8.15 -0.26 19.72
CA CYS A 8 -7.01 -0.73 20.50
C CYS A 8 -5.92 -1.36 19.62
N ALA A 9 -6.27 -2.12 18.57
CA ALA A 9 -5.31 -2.68 17.63
C ALA A 9 -4.57 -1.58 16.83
N ALA A 10 -5.30 -0.54 16.41
CA ALA A 10 -4.72 0.63 15.77
C ALA A 10 -3.77 1.39 16.70
N PHE A 11 -4.16 1.60 17.95
CA PHE A 11 -3.32 2.26 18.96
C PHE A 11 -2.00 1.52 19.19
N THR A 12 -2.05 0.21 19.42
CA THR A 12 -0.87 -0.62 19.65
C THR A 12 0.06 -0.65 18.43
N ASN A 13 -0.48 -0.81 17.22
CA ASN A 13 0.32 -0.76 16.00
C ASN A 13 1.03 0.59 15.85
N ILE A 14 0.33 1.70 16.13
CA ILE A 14 0.91 3.04 16.00
C ILE A 14 1.98 3.24 17.06
N ALA A 15 1.72 2.89 18.32
CA ALA A 15 2.72 2.99 19.39
C ALA A 15 3.99 2.19 19.09
N VAL A 16 3.86 0.96 18.58
CA VAL A 16 4.99 0.06 18.26
C VAL A 16 5.74 0.51 16.99
N THR A 17 5.02 0.96 15.96
CA THR A 17 5.64 1.32 14.67
C THR A 17 6.11 2.77 14.59
N PHE A 18 5.70 3.66 15.52
CA PHE A 18 6.07 5.07 15.48
C PHE A 18 7.58 5.34 15.49
N PRO A 19 8.40 4.66 16.33
CA PRO A 19 9.85 4.87 16.32
C PRO A 19 10.47 4.51 14.96
N ILE A 20 10.02 3.39 14.37
CA ILE A 20 10.47 2.91 13.07
C ILE A 20 10.07 3.89 11.97
N GLN A 21 8.82 4.38 12.00
CA GLN A 21 8.33 5.37 11.05
C GLN A 21 9.10 6.69 11.14
N LYS A 22 9.51 7.10 12.33
CA LYS A 22 10.28 8.34 12.55
C LYS A 22 11.72 8.24 12.06
N VAL A 23 12.36 7.09 12.24
CA VAL A 23 13.67 6.79 11.62
C VAL A 23 13.53 6.82 10.10
N LEU A 24 12.51 6.15 9.55
CA LEU A 24 12.24 6.12 8.12
C LEU A 24 12.02 7.53 7.57
N PHE A 25 11.27 8.37 8.28
CA PHE A 25 11.00 9.75 7.89
C PHE A 25 12.26 10.60 7.87
N ARG A 26 13.17 10.43 8.85
CA ARG A 26 14.47 11.12 8.85
C ARG A 26 15.39 10.64 7.74
N GLN A 27 15.38 9.35 7.41
CA GLN A 27 16.11 8.84 6.24
C GLN A 27 15.56 9.43 4.93
N GLN A 28 14.24 9.58 4.82
CA GLN A 28 13.58 10.11 3.62
C GLN A 28 13.75 11.62 3.47
N LEU A 29 13.73 12.38 4.57
CA LEU A 29 13.82 13.84 4.55
C LEU A 29 15.26 14.36 4.48
N TYR A 30 16.19 13.69 5.17
CA TYR A 30 17.58 14.15 5.31
C TYR A 30 18.60 13.25 4.60
N GLY A 31 18.17 12.18 3.93
CA GLY A 31 19.07 11.27 3.20
C GLY A 31 20.03 10.47 4.08
N LEU A 32 19.77 10.40 5.39
CA LEU A 32 20.68 9.79 6.38
C LEU A 32 20.68 8.26 6.30
N ARG A 33 21.78 7.63 6.72
CA ARG A 33 21.81 6.18 6.94
C ARG A 33 21.00 5.82 8.19
N ALA A 34 20.36 4.65 8.20
CA ALA A 34 19.48 4.23 9.29
C ALA A 34 20.16 4.29 10.67
N ARG A 35 21.43 3.87 10.76
CA ARG A 35 22.23 3.92 11.99
C ARG A 35 22.46 5.34 12.51
N GLU A 36 22.61 6.31 11.62
CA GLU A 36 22.81 7.73 11.97
C GLU A 36 21.50 8.36 12.44
N ALA A 37 20.39 8.06 11.74
CA ALA A 37 19.05 8.50 12.13
C ALA A 37 18.65 7.96 13.52
N VAL A 38 18.97 6.69 13.82
CA VAL A 38 18.77 6.09 15.15
C VAL A 38 19.64 6.77 16.21
N ARG A 39 20.90 7.08 15.90
CA ARG A 39 21.82 7.75 16.83
C ARG A 39 21.35 9.17 17.17
N GLN A 40 20.84 9.92 16.18
CA GLN A 40 20.21 11.22 16.42
C GLN A 40 18.95 11.11 17.27
N LEU A 41 18.04 10.16 16.96
CA LEU A 41 16.83 9.93 17.75
C LEU A 41 17.14 9.61 19.22
N ARG A 42 18.19 8.82 19.45
CA ARG A 42 18.63 8.44 20.80
C ARG A 42 19.20 9.63 21.59
N ARG A 43 19.79 10.62 20.90
CA ARG A 43 20.27 11.88 21.50
C ARG A 43 19.12 12.85 21.81
N ASP A 44 18.07 12.88 20.99
CA ASP A 44 16.91 13.77 21.15
C ASP A 44 15.97 13.37 22.31
N GLY A 45 16.08 12.14 22.83
CA GLY A 45 15.34 11.64 23.99
C GLY A 45 13.93 11.08 23.70
N LEU A 46 13.42 10.26 24.63
CA LEU A 46 12.16 9.49 24.50
C LEU A 46 10.89 10.37 24.40
N ARG A 47 10.85 11.56 25.03
CA ARG A 47 9.71 12.49 24.89
C ARG A 47 9.62 13.08 23.48
N THR A 48 10.77 13.37 22.87
CA THR A 48 10.85 13.89 21.50
C THR A 48 10.53 12.80 20.48
N LEU A 49 10.73 11.52 20.83
CA LEU A 49 10.40 10.36 20.00
C LEU A 49 8.90 10.30 19.66
N TYR A 50 8.03 10.51 20.65
CA TYR A 50 6.56 10.43 20.49
C TYR A 50 5.87 11.78 20.23
N ARG A 51 6.60 12.90 20.31
CA ARG A 51 6.07 14.22 19.93
C ARG A 51 5.57 14.19 18.47
N GLY A 52 4.30 14.54 18.28
CA GLY A 52 3.62 14.54 16.98
C GLY A 52 2.88 13.25 16.61
N ILE A 53 2.78 12.27 17.52
CA ILE A 53 2.03 11.02 17.27
C ILE A 53 0.52 11.23 17.21
N LEU A 54 -0.01 12.27 17.86
CA LEU A 54 -1.45 12.45 18.07
C LEU A 54 -2.25 12.62 16.76
N PRO A 55 -1.85 13.45 15.78
CA PRO A 55 -2.63 13.58 14.53
C PRO A 55 -2.64 12.29 13.68
N PRO A 56 -1.50 11.59 13.44
CA PRO A 56 -1.50 10.28 12.77
C PRO A 56 -2.28 9.21 13.54
N LEU A 57 -2.25 9.27 14.88
CA LEU A 57 -2.95 8.33 15.74
C LEU A 57 -4.45 8.51 15.63
N LEU A 58 -4.96 9.75 15.72
CA LEU A 58 -6.38 10.08 15.54
C LEU A 58 -6.87 9.75 14.12
N GLN A 59 -6.10 10.09 13.09
CA GLN A 59 -6.46 9.78 11.70
C GLN A 59 -6.59 8.27 11.49
N LYS A 60 -5.56 7.50 11.87
CA LYS A 60 -5.50 6.05 11.60
C LYS A 60 -6.42 5.23 12.50
N THR A 61 -6.69 5.67 13.74
CA THR A 61 -7.71 5.06 14.61
C THR A 61 -9.11 5.27 14.06
N THR A 62 -9.44 6.46 13.58
CA THR A 62 -10.77 6.76 13.00
C THR A 62 -11.00 5.96 11.71
N THR A 63 -9.98 5.90 10.84
CA THR A 63 -9.91 5.08 9.63
C THR A 63 -10.19 3.60 9.92
N LEU A 64 -9.40 2.99 10.82
CA LEU A 64 -9.49 1.56 11.09
C LEU A 64 -10.78 1.19 11.83
N ALA A 65 -11.27 2.04 12.74
CA ALA A 65 -12.55 1.82 13.41
C ALA A 65 -13.72 1.81 12.41
N LEU A 66 -13.71 2.70 11.41
CA LEU A 66 -14.70 2.71 10.33
C LEU A 66 -14.56 1.49 9.41
N MET A 67 -13.34 1.15 8.99
CA MET A 67 -13.08 0.02 8.11
C MET A 67 -13.53 -1.31 8.74
N PHE A 68 -13.20 -1.57 10.01
CA PHE A 68 -13.60 -2.81 10.67
C PHE A 68 -15.08 -2.83 11.04
N GLY A 69 -15.65 -1.70 11.45
CA GLY A 69 -17.09 -1.61 11.75
C GLY A 69 -17.97 -1.89 10.53
N LEU A 70 -17.67 -1.21 9.42
CA LEU A 70 -18.43 -1.36 8.19
C LEU A 70 -18.22 -2.73 7.53
N TYR A 71 -17.05 -3.34 7.71
CA TYR A 71 -16.80 -4.72 7.26
C TYR A 71 -17.73 -5.73 7.93
N GLU A 72 -18.01 -5.57 9.22
CA GLU A 72 -18.91 -6.48 9.93
C GLU A 72 -20.37 -6.20 9.56
N ASP A 73 -20.77 -4.92 9.47
CA ASP A 73 -22.13 -4.52 9.08
C ASP A 73 -22.48 -5.03 7.67
N PHE A 74 -21.58 -4.86 6.70
CA PHE A 74 -21.78 -5.36 5.35
C PHE A 74 -21.68 -6.88 5.26
N SER A 75 -20.82 -7.55 6.04
CA SER A 75 -20.77 -9.01 6.10
C SER A 75 -22.07 -9.58 6.64
N ALA A 76 -22.64 -9.00 7.71
CA ALA A 76 -23.90 -9.42 8.29
C ALA A 76 -25.08 -9.21 7.32
N LEU A 77 -25.11 -8.06 6.63
CA LEU A 77 -26.13 -7.75 5.63
C LEU A 77 -26.08 -8.72 4.43
N LEU A 78 -24.88 -8.98 3.90
CA LEU A 78 -24.67 -9.90 2.77
C LEU A 78 -24.97 -11.35 3.14
N LEU A 79 -24.62 -11.81 4.35
CA LEU A 79 -24.98 -13.15 4.83
C LEU A 79 -26.50 -13.30 5.05
N SER A 80 -27.21 -12.21 5.38
CA SER A 80 -28.67 -12.23 5.54
C SER A 80 -29.45 -12.33 4.22
N HIS A 81 -28.84 -11.87 3.10
CA HIS A 81 -29.50 -11.77 1.79
C HIS A 81 -28.92 -12.70 0.71
N ALA A 82 -27.72 -13.26 0.90
CA ALA A 82 -27.09 -14.15 -0.07
C ALA A 82 -26.50 -15.39 0.62
N ARG A 83 -26.91 -16.58 0.19
CA ARG A 83 -26.21 -17.86 0.48
C ARG A 83 -24.90 -17.94 -0.31
N ALA A 84 -24.02 -16.97 -0.10
CA ALA A 84 -22.69 -16.92 -0.70
C ALA A 84 -21.66 -17.55 0.24
N PRO A 85 -20.58 -18.15 -0.29
CA PRO A 85 -19.49 -18.69 0.53
C PRO A 85 -18.86 -17.58 1.40
N GLU A 86 -18.56 -17.91 2.66
CA GLU A 86 -18.10 -16.99 3.72
C GLU A 86 -16.92 -16.09 3.31
N LEU A 87 -15.99 -16.62 2.51
CA LEU A 87 -14.85 -15.88 1.97
C LEU A 87 -15.28 -14.74 1.02
N LEU A 88 -16.29 -14.98 0.18
CA LEU A 88 -16.79 -13.99 -0.78
C LEU A 88 -17.48 -12.85 -0.05
N THR A 89 -18.30 -13.18 0.95
CA THR A 89 -19.00 -12.20 1.78
C THR A 89 -18.04 -11.31 2.56
N ARG A 90 -17.05 -11.91 3.23
CA ARG A 90 -15.99 -11.19 3.94
C ARG A 90 -15.19 -10.29 3.00
N SER A 91 -14.78 -10.80 1.84
CA SER A 91 -14.04 -10.01 0.85
C SER A 91 -14.87 -8.83 0.31
N ALA A 92 -16.15 -9.04 0.04
CA ALA A 92 -17.08 -8.00 -0.40
C ALA A 92 -17.27 -6.94 0.69
N ALA A 93 -17.43 -7.35 1.94
CA ALA A 93 -17.57 -6.42 3.04
C ALA A 93 -16.31 -5.60 3.31
N ALA A 94 -15.11 -6.17 3.12
CA ALA A 94 -13.84 -5.43 3.19
C ALA A 94 -13.74 -4.37 2.11
N ALA A 95 -14.13 -4.73 0.88
CA ALA A 95 -14.15 -3.79 -0.22
C ALA A 95 -15.14 -2.65 0.05
N LEU A 96 -16.35 -2.97 0.54
CA LEU A 96 -17.37 -1.97 0.87
C LEU A 96 -16.93 -1.04 1.99
N ALA A 97 -16.36 -1.58 3.06
CA ALA A 97 -15.86 -0.79 4.18
C ALA A 97 -14.74 0.18 3.76
N GLY A 98 -13.72 -0.33 3.07
CA GLY A 98 -12.61 0.48 2.58
C GLY A 98 -13.06 1.56 1.58
N THR A 99 -14.05 1.27 0.73
CA THR A 99 -14.61 2.26 -0.20
C THR A 99 -15.43 3.33 0.51
N THR A 100 -16.27 2.97 1.48
CA THR A 100 -17.03 3.95 2.28
C THR A 100 -16.13 4.88 3.08
N GLU A 101 -15.05 4.34 3.67
CA GLU A 101 -14.04 5.16 4.33
C GLU A 101 -13.39 6.14 3.35
N ALA A 102 -12.89 5.63 2.21
CA ALA A 102 -12.20 6.46 1.23
C ALA A 102 -13.12 7.59 0.73
N VAL A 103 -14.40 7.29 0.46
CA VAL A 103 -15.40 8.30 0.08
C VAL A 103 -15.61 9.33 1.17
N ARG A 104 -15.70 8.93 2.44
CA ARG A 104 -15.91 9.88 3.54
C ARG A 104 -14.73 10.83 3.71
N VAL A 105 -13.50 10.33 3.61
CA VAL A 105 -12.28 11.14 3.72
C VAL A 105 -12.13 12.08 2.51
N LEU A 106 -12.34 11.58 1.30
CA LEU A 106 -12.12 12.33 0.07
C LEU A 106 -13.22 13.36 -0.22
N ARG A 107 -14.44 13.15 0.31
CA ARG A 107 -15.57 14.09 0.14
C ARG A 107 -15.23 15.52 0.57
N ALA A 108 -14.41 15.69 1.61
CA ALA A 108 -13.99 17.01 2.11
C ALA A 108 -13.07 17.77 1.13
N TYR A 109 -12.42 17.07 0.19
CA TYR A 109 -11.45 17.63 -0.74
C TYR A 109 -11.98 17.77 -2.18
N GLY A 110 -13.24 17.38 -2.41
CA GLY A 110 -13.94 17.49 -3.69
C GLY A 110 -13.77 16.28 -4.61
N VAL A 111 -14.64 16.21 -5.63
CA VAL A 111 -14.77 15.03 -6.52
C VAL A 111 -13.51 14.77 -7.37
N ARG A 112 -12.70 15.79 -7.63
CA ARG A 112 -11.44 15.62 -8.37
C ARG A 112 -10.41 14.79 -7.60
N GLU A 113 -10.49 14.76 -6.27
CA GLU A 113 -9.50 14.06 -5.45
C GLU A 113 -9.57 12.53 -5.63
N TYR A 114 -10.75 11.98 -5.93
CA TYR A 114 -10.93 10.56 -6.29
C TYR A 114 -10.09 10.12 -7.50
N TYR A 115 -9.79 11.06 -8.40
CA TYR A 115 -9.06 10.81 -9.63
C TYR A 115 -7.57 11.15 -9.52
N ARG A 116 -7.08 11.52 -8.32
CA ARG A 116 -5.66 11.80 -8.10
C ARG A 116 -4.83 10.53 -8.32
N GLY A 117 -3.95 10.60 -9.33
CA GLY A 117 -3.13 9.45 -9.74
C GLY A 117 -3.77 8.54 -10.79
N LEU A 118 -4.95 8.89 -11.35
CA LEU A 118 -5.55 8.13 -12.45
C LEU A 118 -4.62 8.03 -13.68
N VAL A 119 -4.00 9.15 -14.07
CA VAL A 119 -3.10 9.20 -15.24
C VAL A 119 -1.94 8.21 -15.13
N PRO A 120 -1.13 8.19 -14.05
CA PRO A 120 -0.08 7.17 -13.93
C PRO A 120 -0.62 5.75 -13.79
N ILE A 121 -1.85 5.53 -13.30
CA ILE A 121 -2.47 4.19 -13.31
C ILE A 121 -2.72 3.73 -14.74
N LEU A 122 -3.31 4.59 -15.59
CA LEU A 122 -3.60 4.27 -16.98
C LEU A 122 -2.30 4.04 -17.78
N LEU A 123 -1.31 4.92 -17.60
CA LEU A 123 0.01 4.81 -18.24
C LEU A 123 0.80 3.57 -17.79
N ARG A 124 0.53 3.06 -16.59
CA ARG A 124 1.08 1.78 -16.13
C ARG A 124 0.32 0.62 -16.76
N ASN A 125 -1.00 0.58 -16.56
CA ASN A 125 -1.80 -0.62 -16.83
C ASN A 125 -1.97 -0.89 -18.33
N GLY A 126 -2.24 0.14 -19.14
CA GLY A 126 -2.44 -0.03 -20.58
C GLY A 126 -1.21 -0.64 -21.27
N PRO A 127 -0.06 0.07 -21.27
CA PRO A 127 1.18 -0.43 -21.85
C PRO A 127 1.67 -1.74 -21.21
N SER A 128 1.55 -1.90 -19.88
CA SER A 128 1.93 -3.15 -19.21
C SER A 128 1.10 -4.34 -19.69
N ASN A 129 -0.20 -4.17 -19.92
CA ASN A 129 -1.06 -5.25 -20.41
C ASN A 129 -0.72 -5.61 -21.86
N VAL A 130 -0.48 -4.61 -22.72
CA VAL A 130 -0.06 -4.84 -24.12
C VAL A 130 1.25 -5.64 -24.16
N LEU A 131 2.25 -5.24 -23.37
CA LEU A 131 3.51 -5.96 -23.29
C LEU A 131 3.36 -7.36 -22.68
N PHE A 132 2.53 -7.52 -21.64
CA PHE A 132 2.29 -8.82 -21.02
C PHE A 132 1.70 -9.81 -22.02
N PHE A 133 0.61 -9.43 -22.72
CA PHE A 133 -0.04 -10.32 -23.69
C PHE A 133 0.78 -10.50 -24.97
N GLY A 134 1.49 -9.47 -25.44
CA GLY A 134 2.33 -9.54 -26.62
C GLY A 134 3.59 -10.39 -26.44
N LEU A 135 4.21 -10.35 -25.26
CA LEU A 135 5.48 -11.06 -25.00
C LEU A 135 5.28 -12.45 -24.36
N ARG A 136 4.06 -12.78 -23.87
CA ARG A 136 3.76 -14.11 -23.29
C ARG A 136 4.00 -15.25 -24.27
N GLY A 137 3.58 -15.10 -25.53
CA GLY A 137 3.77 -16.12 -26.56
C GLY A 137 5.25 -16.40 -26.84
N PRO A 138 6.03 -15.39 -27.26
CA PRO A 138 7.47 -15.55 -27.51
C PRO A 138 8.25 -16.12 -26.32
N ILE A 139 7.98 -15.67 -25.10
CA ILE A 139 8.69 -16.17 -23.90
C ILE A 139 8.34 -17.64 -23.62
N LYS A 140 7.08 -18.06 -23.85
CA LYS A 140 6.70 -19.47 -23.72
C LYS A 140 7.36 -20.37 -24.75
N GLN A 141 7.62 -19.88 -25.95
CA GLN A 141 8.32 -20.64 -27.00
C GLN A 141 9.80 -20.85 -26.68
N CYS A 142 10.38 -20.03 -25.82
CA CYS A 142 11.74 -20.23 -25.30
C CYS A 142 11.82 -21.21 -24.12
N LEU A 143 10.68 -21.66 -23.58
CA LEU A 143 10.64 -22.64 -22.49
C LEU A 143 10.55 -24.07 -23.04
N PRO A 144 10.97 -25.09 -22.27
CA PRO A 144 10.90 -26.48 -22.71
C PRO A 144 9.47 -26.90 -23.06
N GLU A 145 9.29 -27.73 -24.08
CA GLU A 145 7.97 -28.28 -24.40
C GLU A 145 7.39 -29.04 -23.21
N ALA A 146 6.19 -28.65 -22.81
CA ALA A 146 5.50 -29.25 -21.70
C ALA A 146 4.79 -30.53 -22.16
N THR A 147 5.16 -31.67 -21.57
CA THR A 147 4.57 -32.99 -21.87
C THR A 147 3.53 -33.43 -20.85
N SER A 148 3.38 -32.69 -19.74
CA SER A 148 2.46 -32.99 -18.64
C SER A 148 1.78 -31.71 -18.13
N HIS A 149 0.60 -31.85 -17.54
CA HIS A 149 -0.16 -30.75 -16.93
C HIS A 149 0.67 -29.97 -15.90
N SER A 150 1.49 -30.65 -15.09
CA SER A 150 2.38 -30.00 -14.11
C SER A 150 3.47 -29.18 -14.80
N SER A 151 4.01 -29.65 -15.92
CA SER A 151 5.00 -28.93 -16.73
C SER A 151 4.39 -27.67 -17.37
N HIS A 152 3.13 -27.73 -17.83
CA HIS A 152 2.41 -26.54 -18.29
C HIS A 152 2.22 -25.50 -17.18
N LEU A 153 1.85 -25.91 -15.96
CA LEU A 153 1.72 -24.99 -14.83
C LEU A 153 3.06 -24.32 -14.47
N VAL A 154 4.15 -25.08 -14.50
CA VAL A 154 5.50 -24.55 -14.23
C VAL A 154 5.92 -23.56 -15.32
N ASN A 155 5.70 -23.88 -16.60
CA ASN A 155 6.03 -22.97 -17.70
C ASN A 155 5.19 -21.69 -17.64
N ASP A 156 3.90 -21.78 -17.32
CA ASP A 156 3.03 -20.62 -17.13
C ASP A 156 3.46 -19.76 -15.95
N PHE A 157 3.88 -20.39 -14.84
CA PHE A 157 4.42 -19.70 -13.69
C PHE A 157 5.73 -18.98 -14.01
N ILE A 158 6.68 -19.64 -14.67
CA ILE A 158 7.96 -19.04 -15.06
C ILE A 158 7.74 -17.88 -16.02
N CYS A 159 6.94 -18.08 -17.07
CA CYS A 159 6.62 -17.05 -18.05
C CYS A 159 5.92 -15.84 -17.38
N GLY A 160 4.90 -16.09 -16.56
CA GLY A 160 4.18 -15.06 -15.83
C GLY A 160 5.05 -14.33 -14.81
N GLY A 161 5.93 -15.04 -14.11
CA GLY A 161 6.88 -14.50 -13.15
C GLY A 161 7.94 -13.62 -13.80
N LEU A 162 8.56 -14.08 -14.89
CA LEU A 162 9.56 -13.30 -15.65
C LEU A 162 8.94 -12.03 -16.25
N LEU A 163 7.77 -12.14 -16.88
CA LEU A 163 7.05 -10.98 -17.40
C LEU A 163 6.63 -10.02 -16.30
N GLY A 164 6.09 -10.54 -15.19
CA GLY A 164 5.70 -9.74 -14.03
C GLY A 164 6.89 -8.97 -13.45
N ALA A 165 8.05 -9.61 -13.32
CA ALA A 165 9.28 -8.96 -12.85
C ALA A 165 9.78 -7.89 -13.83
N LEU A 166 9.84 -8.20 -15.13
CA LEU A 166 10.27 -7.28 -16.18
C LEU A 166 9.37 -6.03 -16.24
N LEU A 167 8.06 -6.22 -16.26
CA LEU A 167 7.08 -5.13 -16.31
C LEU A 167 7.08 -4.35 -15.00
N GLY A 168 7.20 -5.05 -13.86
CA GLY A 168 7.34 -4.43 -12.54
C GLY A 168 8.56 -3.52 -12.45
N PHE A 169 9.68 -3.91 -13.07
CA PHE A 169 10.88 -3.08 -13.22
C PHE A 169 10.66 -1.93 -14.20
N LEU A 170 10.20 -2.20 -15.43
CA LEU A 170 10.01 -1.21 -16.48
C LEU A 170 9.08 -0.06 -16.05
N PHE A 171 7.97 -0.39 -15.40
CA PHE A 171 6.98 0.59 -14.94
C PHE A 171 7.18 1.05 -13.50
N PHE A 172 8.28 0.67 -12.84
CA PHE A 172 8.57 1.10 -11.48
C PHE A 172 8.57 2.64 -11.32
N PRO A 173 9.19 3.44 -12.21
CA PRO A 173 9.17 4.89 -12.11
C PRO A 173 7.75 5.48 -12.17
N VAL A 174 6.88 4.93 -13.03
CA VAL A 174 5.48 5.34 -13.12
C VAL A 174 4.74 5.02 -11.82
N ASN A 175 5.02 3.86 -11.20
CA ASN A 175 4.47 3.50 -9.90
C ASN A 175 4.95 4.43 -8.76
N VAL A 176 6.17 4.95 -8.83
CA VAL A 176 6.68 5.97 -7.90
C VAL A 176 5.90 7.29 -8.05
N VAL A 177 5.66 7.75 -9.29
CA VAL A 177 4.83 8.94 -9.54
C VAL A 177 3.41 8.74 -9.01
N LYS A 178 2.79 7.60 -9.31
CA LYS A 178 1.46 7.21 -8.77
C LYS A 178 1.43 7.32 -7.25
N THR A 179 2.40 6.70 -6.59
CA THR A 179 2.47 6.65 -5.12
C THR A 179 2.68 8.05 -4.53
N ARG A 180 3.50 8.90 -5.16
CA ARG A 180 3.72 10.28 -4.72
C ARG A 180 2.45 11.12 -4.86
N MET A 181 1.73 10.96 -5.96
CA MET A 181 0.44 11.64 -6.20
C MET A 181 -0.62 11.19 -5.18
N GLN A 182 -0.76 9.89 -4.92
CA GLN A 182 -1.77 9.35 -4.02
C GLN A 182 -1.45 9.50 -2.53
N ALA A 183 -0.18 9.69 -2.17
CA ALA A 183 0.22 9.95 -0.79
C ALA A 183 -0.16 11.36 -0.31
N GLN A 184 -0.48 12.27 -1.22
CA GLN A 184 -0.94 13.61 -0.89
C GLN A 184 -2.47 13.63 -0.95
N ILE A 185 -3.11 13.99 0.15
CA ILE A 185 -4.56 14.18 0.27
C ILE A 185 -4.80 15.68 0.46
N GLY A 186 -5.54 16.28 -0.46
CA GLY A 186 -5.80 17.72 -0.47
C GLY A 186 -4.64 18.59 -0.98
N GLY A 187 -4.91 19.86 -1.21
CA GLY A 187 -3.99 20.83 -1.83
C GLY A 187 -4.03 20.79 -3.37
N GLU A 188 -3.07 21.48 -4.00
CA GLU A 188 -3.04 21.64 -5.47
C GLU A 188 -3.08 20.29 -6.20
N PHE A 189 -3.97 20.17 -7.18
CA PHE A 189 -4.03 18.99 -8.05
C PHE A 189 -2.89 19.08 -9.07
N GLN A 190 -1.83 18.31 -8.85
CA GLN A 190 -0.64 18.35 -9.70
C GLN A 190 -0.77 17.36 -10.87
N SER A 191 -0.37 17.79 -12.06
CA SER A 191 -0.34 16.92 -13.24
C SER A 191 0.78 15.88 -13.13
N PHE A 192 0.63 14.75 -13.84
CA PHE A 192 1.65 13.70 -13.90
C PHE A 192 3.04 14.25 -14.25
N SER A 193 3.14 15.09 -15.28
CA SER A 193 4.41 15.67 -15.74
C SER A 193 5.05 16.56 -14.67
N LYS A 194 4.26 17.38 -13.96
CA LYS A 194 4.76 18.23 -12.88
C LYS A 194 5.37 17.39 -11.76
N VAL A 195 4.70 16.31 -11.36
CA VAL A 195 5.19 15.41 -10.30
C VAL A 195 6.39 14.59 -10.77
N LEU A 196 6.40 14.12 -12.01
CA LEU A 196 7.53 13.39 -12.59
C LEU A 196 8.79 14.27 -12.63
N VAL A 197 8.68 15.50 -13.13
CA VAL A 197 9.80 16.47 -13.17
C VAL A 197 10.27 16.80 -11.76
N LYS A 198 9.34 17.00 -10.82
CA LYS A 198 9.70 17.24 -9.41
C LYS A 198 10.50 16.08 -8.82
N ILE A 199 10.04 14.84 -9.00
CA ILE A 199 10.75 13.65 -8.53
C ILE A 199 12.12 13.51 -9.22
N TRP A 200 12.18 13.80 -10.52
CA TRP A 200 13.43 13.77 -11.29
C TRP A 200 14.47 14.75 -10.74
N LEU A 201 14.05 15.98 -10.44
CA LEU A 201 14.90 16.99 -9.82
C LEU A 201 15.30 16.63 -8.39
N GLU A 202 14.36 16.15 -7.56
CA GLU A 202 14.62 15.67 -6.18
C GLU A 202 15.59 14.48 -6.15
N ARG A 203 15.77 13.77 -7.26
CA ARG A 203 16.58 12.54 -7.37
C ARG A 203 17.85 12.72 -8.20
N ASP A 204 18.41 13.93 -8.18
CA ASP A 204 19.67 14.29 -8.85
C ASP A 204 19.68 14.07 -10.37
N ARG A 205 18.50 14.03 -11.01
CA ARG A 205 18.36 13.74 -12.45
C ARG A 205 19.00 12.40 -12.87
N LYS A 206 18.96 11.41 -11.98
CA LYS A 206 19.53 10.07 -12.23
C LYS A 206 18.43 9.02 -12.31
N VAL A 207 18.37 8.27 -13.42
CA VAL A 207 17.37 7.21 -13.65
C VAL A 207 17.44 6.12 -12.58
N ILE A 208 18.65 5.72 -12.17
CA ILE A 208 18.84 4.71 -11.12
C ILE A 208 18.23 5.14 -9.77
N HIS A 209 18.18 6.44 -9.50
CA HIS A 209 17.57 6.95 -8.28
C HIS A 209 16.04 6.83 -8.31
N LEU A 210 15.38 6.72 -9.47
CA LEU A 210 13.94 6.45 -9.57
C LEU A 210 13.56 5.09 -8.96
N PHE A 211 14.50 4.16 -8.87
CA PHE A 211 14.32 2.84 -8.28
C PHE A 211 14.62 2.77 -6.76
N ARG A 212 15.08 3.87 -6.15
CA ARG A 212 15.33 3.93 -4.70
C ARG A 212 14.04 3.77 -3.89
N GLY A 213 14.07 2.87 -2.91
CA GLY A 213 13.00 2.67 -1.93
C GLY A 213 12.07 1.47 -2.19
N ALA A 214 12.27 0.71 -3.28
CA ALA A 214 11.44 -0.45 -3.60
C ALA A 214 11.37 -1.48 -2.45
N HIS A 215 12.53 -1.86 -1.91
CA HIS A 215 12.66 -2.86 -0.83
C HIS A 215 12.11 -2.38 0.53
N LEU A 216 12.17 -1.07 0.80
CA LEU A 216 11.65 -0.47 2.04
C LEU A 216 10.12 -0.47 2.09
N ASN A 217 9.47 -0.30 0.93
CA ASN A 217 8.01 -0.27 0.86
C ASN A 217 7.38 -1.64 1.16
N TYR A 218 8.02 -2.71 0.68
CA TYR A 218 7.59 -4.08 0.96
C TYR A 218 7.72 -4.43 2.45
N HIS A 219 8.88 -4.18 3.07
CA HIS A 219 9.10 -4.48 4.49
C HIS A 219 8.15 -3.71 5.42
N ARG A 220 7.94 -2.41 5.14
CA ARG A 220 7.00 -1.58 5.92
C ARG A 220 5.58 -2.12 5.85
N SER A 221 5.14 -2.54 4.66
CA SER A 221 3.78 -3.03 4.44
C SER A 221 3.54 -4.34 5.19
N VAL A 222 4.45 -5.31 5.05
CA VAL A 222 4.37 -6.61 5.74
C VAL A 222 4.32 -6.42 7.27
N LEU A 223 5.20 -5.60 7.83
CA LEU A 223 5.24 -5.35 9.28
C LEU A 223 3.98 -4.65 9.79
N SER A 224 3.49 -3.61 9.10
CA SER A 224 2.28 -2.89 9.54
C SER A 224 1.04 -3.77 9.47
N TRP A 225 0.90 -4.63 8.46
CA TRP A 225 -0.26 -5.53 8.34
C TRP A 225 -0.20 -6.67 9.37
N GLY A 226 0.99 -7.25 9.59
CA GLY A 226 1.16 -8.31 10.59
C GLY A 226 0.80 -7.85 12.02
N ILE A 227 1.23 -6.66 12.43
CA ILE A 227 0.97 -6.14 13.78
C ILE A 227 -0.51 -5.79 13.96
N ILE A 228 -1.16 -5.17 12.97
CA ILE A 228 -2.60 -4.84 13.04
C ILE A 228 -3.41 -6.12 13.21
N ASN A 229 -3.14 -7.14 12.38
CA ASN A 229 -3.92 -8.36 12.37
C ASN A 229 -3.73 -9.17 13.66
N ALA A 230 -2.48 -9.33 14.11
CA ALA A 230 -2.19 -10.06 15.36
C ALA A 230 -2.85 -9.41 16.59
N THR A 231 -2.85 -8.07 16.64
CA THR A 231 -3.44 -7.35 17.77
C THR A 231 -4.97 -7.39 17.73
N TYR A 232 -5.58 -7.30 16.54
CA TYR A 232 -7.03 -7.41 16.38
C TYR A 232 -7.55 -8.77 16.84
N GLU A 233 -6.92 -9.86 16.36
CA GLU A 233 -7.29 -11.24 16.71
C GLU A 233 -7.10 -11.54 18.21
N PHE A 234 -6.01 -11.05 18.80
CA PHE A 234 -5.76 -11.21 20.24
C PHE A 234 -6.85 -10.53 21.07
N LEU A 235 -7.23 -9.30 20.73
CA LEU A 235 -8.25 -8.54 21.43
C LEU A 235 -9.65 -9.11 21.23
N LEU A 236 -9.96 -9.64 20.04
CA LEU A 236 -11.24 -10.28 19.76
C LEU A 236 -11.44 -11.56 20.59
N LYS A 237 -10.38 -12.31 20.88
CA LYS A 237 -10.43 -13.51 21.74
C LYS A 237 -10.53 -13.20 23.23
N LEU A 238 -10.21 -11.97 23.63
CA LEU A 238 -10.13 -11.55 25.04
C LEU A 238 -11.40 -10.82 25.53
N LEU A 239 -12.28 -10.37 24.61
CA LEU A 239 -13.48 -9.54 24.85
C LEU A 239 -14.77 -10.21 24.37
#